data_AF-A0AAV6BU77-F1
#
_entry.id   AF-A0AAV6BU77-F1
#
_cell.length_a   1.000
_cell.length_b   1.000
_cell.length_c   1.000
_cell.angle_alpha   90.00
_cell.angle_beta   90.00
_cell.angle_gamma   90.00
#
_symmetry.space_group_name_H-M   'P 1'
#
loop_
_entity.id
_entity.type
_entity.pdbx_description
1 polymer ?
#
loop_
_entity_poly.entity_id
_entity_poly.type
_entity_poly.pdbx_seq_one_letter_code
_entity_poly.pdbx_strand_id
1 'polypeptide(L)' 'MTRDPHPEVVKVLRAKSGMERLRLAHEAWELARDRLTAFLRARHPDWTPDQIQREVASRLGR' A
#
# COMPACT_ATOMS: atom_id res chain seq x y z
N MET A 1 -12.30 19.94 -2.38
CA MET A 1 -10.86 19.69 -2.61
C MET A 1 -10.76 18.50 -3.57
N THR A 2 -10.72 18.78 -4.86
CA THR A 2 -10.69 17.75 -5.90
C THR A 2 -9.34 17.04 -5.82
N ARG A 3 -9.32 15.74 -5.49
CA ARG A 3 -8.10 14.92 -5.39
C ARG A 3 -7.60 14.51 -6.78
N ASP A 4 -7.48 15.47 -7.68
CA ASP A 4 -6.87 15.20 -8.97
C ASP A 4 -5.35 15.37 -8.86
N PRO A 5 -4.56 14.38 -9.29
CA PRO A 5 -3.11 14.51 -9.29
C PRO A 5 -2.70 15.65 -10.22
N HIS A 6 -1.70 16.42 -9.78
CA HIS A 6 -1.15 17.52 -10.56
C HIS A 6 -0.72 17.03 -11.96
N PRO A 7 -0.99 17.76 -13.06
CA PRO A 7 -0.70 17.30 -14.43
C PRO A 7 0.73 16.82 -14.65
N GLU A 8 1.72 17.48 -14.05
CA GLU A 8 3.13 17.06 -14.13
C GLU A 8 3.39 15.69 -13.48
N VAL A 9 2.69 15.37 -12.38
CA VAL A 9 2.79 14.05 -11.74
C VAL A 9 2.25 12.97 -12.67
N VAL A 10 1.12 13.25 -13.33
CA VAL A 10 0.53 12.33 -14.32
C VAL A 10 1.49 12.08 -15.49
N LYS A 11 2.12 13.14 -16.01
CA LYS A 11 3.11 13.03 -17.09
C LYS A 11 4.30 12.16 -16.69
N VAL A 12 4.86 12.36 -15.50
CA VAL A 12 5.99 11.56 -14.98
C VAL A 12 5.59 10.10 -14.80
N LEU A 13 4.41 9.82 -14.24
CA LEU A 13 3.96 8.44 -14.03
C LEU A 13 3.69 7.71 -15.35
N ARG A 14 3.18 8.40 -16.38
CA ARG A 14 2.96 7.84 -17.71
C ARG A 14 4.26 7.55 -18.46
N ALA A 15 5.34 8.27 -18.16
CA ALA A 15 6.64 8.08 -18.81
C ALA A 15 7.43 6.87 -18.27
N LYS A 16 6.98 6.23 -17.17
CA LYS A 16 7.67 5.08 -16.57
C LYS A 16 7.62 3.85 -17.48
N SER A 17 8.76 3.17 -17.61
CA SER A 17 8.85 1.86 -18.23
C SER A 17 8.02 0.81 -17.47
N GLY A 18 7.74 -0.32 -18.11
CA GLY A 18 7.05 -1.44 -17.47
C GLY A 18 7.73 -1.90 -16.17
N MET A 19 9.07 -2.00 -16.16
CA MET A 19 9.82 -2.40 -14.97
C MET A 19 9.75 -1.37 -13.85
N GLU A 20 9.84 -0.08 -14.16
CA GLU A 20 9.69 0.97 -13.16
C GLU A 20 8.29 1.00 -12.57
N ARG A 21 7.26 0.70 -13.37
CA ARG A 21 5.87 0.58 -12.90
C ARG A 21 5.70 -0.60 -11.96
N LEU A 22 6.27 -1.76 -12.30
CA LEU A 22 6.24 -2.95 -11.42
C LEU A 22 6.98 -2.68 -10.11
N ARG A 23 8.16 -2.08 -10.18
CA ARG A 23 8.92 -1.67 -8.99
C ARG A 23 8.12 -0.72 -8.11
N LEU A 24 7.52 0.32 -8.71
CA LEU A 24 6.69 1.28 -7.96
C LEU A 24 5.48 0.61 -7.31
N ALA A 25 4.81 -0.30 -8.03
CA ALA A 25 3.67 -1.04 -7.49
C ALA A 25 4.09 -1.93 -6.31
N HIS A 26 5.23 -2.60 -6.41
CA HIS A 26 5.78 -3.42 -5.34
C HIS A 26 6.12 -2.58 -4.10
N GLU A 27 6.88 -1.49 -4.26
CA GLU A 27 7.23 -0.57 -3.17
C GLU A 27 5.98 0.01 -2.50
N ALA A 28 4.96 0.38 -3.30
CA ALA A 28 3.68 0.87 -2.77
C ALA A 28 2.93 -0.21 -1.97
N TRP A 29 2.96 -1.47 -2.45
CA TRP A 29 2.34 -2.60 -1.76
C TRP A 29 3.03 -2.90 -0.43
N GLU A 30 4.37 -2.91 -0.38
CA GLU A 30 5.13 -3.10 0.87
C GLU A 30 4.82 -2.01 1.89
N LEU A 31 4.81 -0.75 1.46
CA LEU A 31 4.45 0.37 2.32
C LEU A 31 3.03 0.26 2.87
N ALA A 32 2.07 -0.17 2.03
CA ALA A 32 0.69 -0.38 2.45
C ALA A 32 0.58 -1.51 3.47
N ARG A 33 1.28 -2.63 3.25
CA ARG A 33 1.37 -3.77 4.18
C ARG A 33 1.91 -3.35 5.53
N ASP A 34 3.02 -2.60 5.55
CA ASP A 34 3.69 -2.22 6.78
C ASP A 34 2.83 -1.24 7.60
N ARG A 35 2.22 -0.24 6.92
CA ARG A 35 1.30 0.71 7.55
C ARG A 35 0.06 0.02 8.10
N LEU A 36 -0.55 -0.89 7.33
CA LEU A 36 -1.73 -1.62 7.76
C LEU A 36 -1.42 -2.53 8.96
N THR A 37 -0.27 -3.20 8.94
CA THR A 37 0.20 -4.02 10.06
C THR A 37 0.37 -3.18 11.33
N ALA A 38 1.04 -2.03 11.23
CA ALA A 38 1.24 -1.13 12.35
C ALA A 38 -0.08 -0.58 12.89
N PHE A 39 -0.99 -0.17 12.00
CA PHE A 39 -2.32 0.30 12.35
C PHE A 39 -3.12 -0.78 13.11
N LEU A 40 -3.15 -2.02 12.60
CA LEU A 40 -3.89 -3.11 13.24
C LEU A 40 -3.30 -3.47 14.60
N ARG A 41 -1.96 -3.51 14.74
CA ARG A 41 -1.30 -3.72 16.03
C ARG A 41 -1.66 -2.65 17.06
N ALA A 42 -1.71 -1.38 16.63
CA ALA A 42 -2.09 -0.27 17.50
C ALA A 42 -3.58 -0.32 17.88
N ARG A 43 -4.45 -0.76 16.96
CA ARG A 43 -5.91 -0.77 17.15
C ARG A 43 -6.43 -2.00 17.89
N HIS A 44 -5.67 -3.10 17.84
CA HIS A 44 -6.00 -4.41 18.41
C HIS A 44 -4.78 -4.98 19.16
N PRO A 45 -4.42 -4.42 20.33
CA PRO A 45 -3.23 -4.84 21.10
C PRO A 45 -3.33 -6.27 21.65
N ASP A 46 -4.54 -6.80 21.73
CA ASP A 46 -4.90 -8.15 22.16
C ASP A 46 -4.81 -9.20 21.05
N TRP A 47 -4.64 -8.79 19.79
CA TRP A 47 -4.53 -9.73 18.67
C TRP A 47 -3.14 -10.36 18.59
N THR A 48 -3.13 -11.65 18.30
CA THR A 48 -1.90 -12.39 18.01
C THR A 48 -1.30 -11.96 16.67
N PRO A 49 0.02 -12.16 16.46
CA PRO A 49 0.65 -11.89 15.18
C PRO A 49 -0.06 -12.57 14.00
N ASP A 50 -0.55 -13.80 14.16
CA ASP A 50 -1.26 -14.54 13.11
C ASP A 50 -2.62 -13.91 12.77
N GLN A 51 -3.35 -13.39 13.75
CA GLN A 51 -4.61 -12.67 13.51
C GLN A 51 -4.35 -11.39 12.70
N ILE A 52 -3.28 -10.66 13.04
CA ILE A 52 -2.86 -9.48 12.27
C ILE A 52 -2.52 -9.86 10.83
N GLN A 53 -1.69 -10.90 10.62
CA GLN A 53 -1.28 -11.31 9.27
C GLN A 53 -2.46 -11.77 8.41
N ARG A 54 -3.40 -12.53 8.98
CA ARG A 54 -4.63 -12.95 8.26
C ARG A 54 -5.45 -11.74 7.81
N GLU A 55 -5.60 -10.74 8.67
CA GLU A 55 -6.36 -9.54 8.34
C GLU A 55 -5.65 -8.67 7.29
N VAL A 56 -4.32 -8.52 7.39
CA VAL A 56 -3.52 -7.83 6.36
C VAL A 56 -3.67 -8.51 5.00
N ALA A 57 -3.56 -9.84 4.95
CA ALA A 57 -3.74 -10.62 3.73
C ALA A 57 -5.17 -10.48 3.16
N SER A 58 -6.19 -10.51 4.02
CA SER A 58 -7.60 -10.33 3.60
C SER A 58 -7.89 -8.94 3.00
N ARG A 59 -7.21 -7.89 3.47
CA ARG A 59 -7.42 -6.52 3.00
C ARG A 59 -6.61 -6.16 1.77
N LEU A 60 -5.38 -6.67 1.67
CA LEU A 60 -4.50 -6.37 0.52
C LEU A 60 -4.60 -7.37 -0.62
N GLY A 61 -5.21 -8.54 -0.39
CA GLY A 61 -5.46 -9.55 -1.41
C GLY A 61 -6.81 -9.42 -2.13
N ARG A 62 -7.61 -8.40 -1.80
CA ARG A 62 -8.83 -8.02 -2.54
C ARG A 62 -8.49 -6.97 -3.58
#